data_AF-A0AAV6UF43-F1
#
_entry.id   AF-A0AAV6UF43-F1
#
_cell.length_a   1.000
_cell.length_b   1.000
_cell.length_c   1.000
_cell.angle_alpha   90.00
_cell.angle_beta   90.00
_cell.angle_gamma   90.00
#
_symmetry.space_group_name_H-M   'P 1'
#
loop_
_entity.id
_entity.type
_entity.pdbx_description
1 polymer ?
#
loop_
_entity_poly.entity_id
_entity_poly.type
_entity_poly.pdbx_seq_one_letter_code
_entity_poly.pdbx_strand_id
1 'polypeptide(L)'
;MGIYDIIIASDELTADQPSSDPARKKRKMDKEYGVSRGIDFQFVSNVINFDFPETVDAYIHRVGRTARGNADGTALSFVSTKEIDLLKKVEDYFADGSGERKTHFKPYLFKMEELEGFKYRAKDAFHAITKIAVREARLKEIKSELLNAKNLKPYFEDNPRDLQILRHDKTLHTVKLHSHLKDVPDYIVPPTLKGAAANANAKKKNPKNKKKEGKGSIKQRKNKKDPLKSFQFAGLTELEGRKKH
;
A
#
# COMPACT_ATOMS: atom_id res chain seq x y z
N MET A 1 6.93 14.55 -11.22
CA MET A 1 7.19 14.55 -9.76
C MET A 1 5.99 13.92 -9.08
N GLY A 2 6.20 12.90 -8.26
CA GLY A 2 5.10 12.31 -7.48
C GLY A 2 4.66 13.33 -6.42
N ILE A 3 3.36 13.53 -6.28
CA ILE A 3 2.79 14.31 -5.18
C ILE A 3 2.65 13.32 -4.03
N TYR A 4 3.40 13.53 -2.95
CA TYR A 4 3.38 12.69 -1.76
C TYR A 4 2.86 13.51 -0.59
N ASP A 5 1.80 13.04 0.06
CA ASP A 5 1.17 13.77 1.18
C ASP A 5 1.85 13.45 2.52
N ILE A 6 2.49 12.29 2.63
CA ILE A 6 3.05 11.74 3.88
C ILE A 6 4.41 11.09 3.60
N ILE A 7 5.41 11.41 4.42
CA ILE A 7 6.69 10.67 4.51
C ILE A 7 6.69 9.86 5.80
N ILE A 8 7.04 8.58 5.71
CA ILE A 8 7.34 7.73 6.88
C ILE A 8 8.82 7.41 6.81
N ALA A 9 9.59 7.91 7.78
CA ALA A 9 11.02 7.67 7.89
C ALA A 9 11.28 6.60 8.95
N SER A 10 11.80 5.47 8.53
CA SER A 10 12.32 4.41 9.40
C SER A 10 13.77 4.19 9.01
N ASP A 11 14.66 4.33 9.98
CA ASP A 11 16.10 4.21 9.77
C ASP A 11 16.46 2.75 9.95
N GLU A 12 16.57 2.04 8.83
CA GLU A 12 17.09 0.67 8.84
C GLU A 12 18.57 0.72 9.25
N LEU A 13 18.90 0.20 10.43
CA LEU A 13 20.24 -0.27 10.72
C LEU A 13 20.57 -1.33 9.67
N THR A 14 21.30 -0.97 8.63
CA THR A 14 21.80 -1.90 7.60
C THR A 14 22.60 -3.02 8.26
N ALA A 15 21.92 -4.10 8.63
CA ALA A 15 22.50 -5.35 9.06
C ALA A 15 22.83 -6.18 7.82
N ASP A 16 23.81 -5.73 7.05
CA ASP A 16 24.66 -6.55 6.16
C ASP A 16 25.60 -5.63 5.37
N GLN A 17 26.79 -5.42 5.90
CA GLN A 17 27.96 -5.10 5.08
C GLN A 17 28.98 -6.21 5.35
N PRO A 18 29.28 -7.09 4.38
CA PRO A 18 30.41 -8.00 4.53
C PRO A 18 31.68 -7.15 4.61
N SER A 19 32.45 -7.37 5.67
CA SER A 19 33.72 -6.72 5.95
C SER A 19 34.65 -6.75 4.74
N SER A 20 35.02 -5.59 4.19
CA SER A 20 36.18 -5.45 3.31
C SER A 20 36.88 -4.08 3.50
N ASP A 21 38.07 -4.18 4.08
CA ASP A 21 39.28 -3.34 4.08
C ASP A 21 39.28 -1.82 4.39
N PRO A 22 40.26 -1.34 5.20
CA PRO A 22 40.43 0.07 5.53
C PRO A 22 41.44 0.74 4.60
N ALA A 23 41.01 1.74 3.82
CA ALA A 23 41.76 2.97 3.49
C ALA A 23 41.13 3.69 2.29
N ARG A 24 40.14 4.55 2.56
CA ARG A 24 39.89 5.70 1.68
C ARG A 24 39.28 6.82 2.51
N LYS A 25 39.97 7.97 2.54
CA LYS A 25 39.53 9.22 3.16
C LYS A 25 38.07 9.49 2.78
N LYS A 26 37.16 9.30 3.73
CA LYS A 26 35.74 9.63 3.59
C LYS A 26 35.63 11.16 3.52
N ARG A 27 35.25 11.68 2.35
CA ARG A 27 34.50 12.94 2.31
C ARG A 27 33.29 12.74 3.21
N LYS A 28 33.05 13.64 4.18
CA LYS A 28 31.80 13.71 4.94
C LYS A 28 30.69 13.95 3.92
N MET A 29 30.07 12.87 3.47
CA MET A 29 28.81 12.87 2.75
C MET A 29 27.75 12.64 3.81
N ASP A 30 26.78 13.55 3.86
CA ASP A 30 25.68 13.49 4.83
C ASP A 30 25.00 12.14 4.70
N LYS A 31 25.08 11.37 5.78
CA LYS A 31 24.82 9.94 5.83
C LYS A 31 23.32 9.60 5.68
N GLU A 32 22.49 10.61 5.46
CA GLU A 32 21.03 10.54 5.53
C GLU A 32 20.32 10.82 4.20
N TYR A 33 21.05 10.99 3.09
CA TYR A 33 20.45 10.99 1.73
C TYR A 33 20.04 9.57 1.26
N GLY A 34 19.67 8.71 2.22
CA GLY A 34 19.52 7.28 2.09
C GLY A 34 18.10 6.79 1.88
N VAL A 35 17.27 7.48 1.10
CA VAL A 35 16.13 6.82 0.43
C VAL A 35 16.15 7.22 -1.04
N SER A 36 16.87 6.42 -1.81
CA SER A 36 17.00 6.45 -3.28
C SER A 36 17.75 7.65 -3.86
N ARG A 37 18.86 7.36 -4.56
CA ARG A 37 19.52 8.29 -5.48
C ARG A 37 18.46 8.89 -6.42
N GLY A 38 18.19 10.19 -6.30
CA GLY A 38 17.43 10.98 -7.28
C GLY A 38 15.98 11.34 -6.94
N ILE A 39 15.48 11.07 -5.73
CA ILE A 39 14.11 11.47 -5.34
C ILE A 39 14.17 12.40 -4.12
N ASP A 40 14.12 13.72 -4.38
CA ASP A 40 13.92 14.71 -3.31
C ASP A 40 12.41 14.91 -3.09
N PHE A 41 11.94 14.54 -1.91
CA PHE A 41 10.56 14.75 -1.51
C PHE A 41 10.41 16.14 -0.91
N GLN A 42 10.01 17.10 -1.75
CA GLN A 42 9.69 18.46 -1.33
C GLN A 42 8.17 18.66 -1.28
N PHE A 43 7.69 19.53 -0.38
CA PHE A 43 6.28 19.93 -0.24
C PHE A 43 5.34 18.84 0.29
N VAL A 44 5.81 18.01 1.21
CA VAL A 44 4.93 17.01 1.84
C VAL A 44 4.13 17.63 2.98
N SER A 45 2.86 17.24 3.14
CA SER A 45 2.01 17.80 4.20
C SER A 45 2.36 17.27 5.59
N ASN A 46 2.79 16.01 5.67
CA ASN A 46 3.10 15.38 6.95
C ASN A 46 4.40 14.57 6.90
N VAL A 47 5.19 14.65 7.97
CA VAL A 47 6.39 13.85 8.18
C VAL A 47 6.19 13.00 9.44
N ILE A 48 6.39 11.69 9.33
CA ILE A 48 6.30 10.74 10.44
C ILE A 48 7.67 10.11 10.63
N ASN A 49 8.31 10.39 11.76
CA ASN A 49 9.56 9.78 12.17
C ASN A 49 9.22 8.52 12.97
N PHE A 50 9.26 7.37 12.31
CA PHE A 50 9.05 6.08 12.94
C PHE A 50 10.20 5.78 13.91
N ASP A 51 11.43 6.00 13.46
CA ASP A 51 12.62 6.01 14.29
C ASP A 51 13.07 7.45 14.52
N PHE A 52 13.48 7.78 15.75
CA PHE A 52 13.91 9.14 16.07
C PHE A 52 15.29 9.42 15.46
N PRO A 53 15.50 10.55 14.76
CA PRO A 53 16.77 10.86 14.12
C PRO A 53 17.95 10.89 15.11
N GLU A 54 19.10 10.32 14.71
CA GLU A 54 20.30 10.22 15.56
C GLU A 54 20.96 11.58 15.86
N THR A 55 20.68 12.60 15.05
CA THR A 55 21.27 13.94 15.19
C THR A 55 20.22 15.04 15.04
N VAL A 56 20.51 16.22 15.61
CA VAL A 56 19.63 17.39 15.50
C VAL A 56 19.51 17.87 14.05
N ASP A 57 20.63 17.87 13.32
CA ASP A 57 20.67 18.25 11.90
C ASP A 57 19.80 17.32 11.04
N ALA A 58 19.88 16.01 11.30
CA ALA A 58 19.02 15.00 10.70
C ALA A 58 17.53 15.29 10.93
N TYR A 59 17.17 15.60 12.18
CA TYR A 59 15.81 15.96 12.53
C TYR A 59 15.31 17.18 11.73
N ILE A 60 16.10 18.26 11.70
CA ILE A 60 15.77 19.50 10.97
C ILE A 60 15.60 19.23 9.47
N HIS A 61 16.49 18.45 8.87
CA HIS A 61 16.42 18.10 7.46
C HIS A 61 15.19 17.27 7.10
N ARG A 62 14.75 16.40 8.02
CA ARG A 62 13.57 15.54 7.85
C ARG A 62 12.27 16.34 7.99
N VAL A 63 12.12 17.14 9.05
CA VAL A 63 10.93 18.00 9.21
C VAL A 63 10.92 19.17 8.22
N GLY A 64 12.09 19.60 7.76
CA GLY A 64 12.24 20.61 6.71
C GLY A 64 11.74 20.18 5.32
N ARG A 65 11.22 18.95 5.17
CA ARG A 65 10.50 18.48 3.96
C ARG A 65 9.05 18.95 3.93
N THR A 66 8.49 19.32 5.08
CA THR A 66 7.15 19.90 5.22
C THR A 66 7.19 21.42 5.42
N ALA A 67 6.02 22.06 5.51
CA ALA A 67 5.84 23.48 5.83
C ALA A 67 6.64 24.47 4.93
N ARG A 68 6.78 24.20 3.63
CA ARG A 68 7.46 25.09 2.68
C ARG A 68 6.47 25.95 1.89
N GLY A 69 6.76 27.24 1.74
CA GLY A 69 6.02 28.15 0.86
C GLY A 69 4.60 28.46 1.34
N ASN A 70 4.46 29.11 2.49
CA ASN A 70 3.20 29.51 3.14
C ASN A 70 2.19 28.37 3.41
N ALA A 71 2.56 27.11 3.17
CA ALA A 71 1.75 25.95 3.50
C ALA A 71 2.06 25.46 4.92
N ASP A 72 1.02 25.07 5.64
CA ASP A 72 1.16 24.42 6.94
C ASP A 72 1.66 22.98 6.79
N GLY A 73 2.44 22.53 7.77
CA GLY A 73 3.02 21.20 7.79
C GLY A 73 3.02 20.61 9.19
N THR A 74 2.87 19.28 9.29
CA THR A 74 2.90 18.59 10.59
C THR A 74 4.03 17.56 10.62
N ALA A 75 4.76 17.50 11.73
CA ALA A 75 5.73 16.45 12.01
C ALA A 75 5.31 15.66 13.26
N LEU A 76 5.32 14.33 13.16
CA LEU A 76 5.07 13.41 14.26
C LEU A 76 6.30 12.53 14.46
N SER A 77 6.84 12.50 15.68
CA SER A 77 7.94 11.62 16.03
C SER A 77 7.51 10.60 17.07
N PHE A 78 7.89 9.34 16.86
CA PHE A 78 7.95 8.37 17.92
C PHE A 78 9.29 8.52 18.65
N VAL A 79 9.24 8.47 19.99
CA VAL A 79 10.42 8.61 20.85
C VAL A 79 10.42 7.46 21.83
N SER A 80 11.44 6.61 21.76
CA SER A 80 11.68 5.56 22.73
C SER A 80 12.36 6.10 23.99
N THR A 81 12.32 5.35 25.09
CA THR A 81 12.97 5.74 26.36
C THR A 81 14.48 5.97 26.21
N LYS A 82 15.11 5.25 25.28
CA LYS A 82 16.55 5.39 24.96
C LYS A 82 16.88 6.67 24.19
N GLU A 83 15.89 7.29 23.56
CA GLU A 83 16.06 8.44 22.65
C GLU A 83 15.69 9.76 23.34
N ILE A 84 15.31 9.74 24.62
CA ILE A 84 14.93 10.94 25.38
C ILE A 84 16.05 11.97 25.38
N ASP A 85 17.31 11.55 25.46
CA ASP A 85 18.46 12.48 25.43
C ASP A 85 18.67 13.11 24.05
N LEU A 86 18.28 12.42 22.97
CA LEU A 86 18.26 13.00 21.63
C LEU A 86 17.12 14.01 21.48
N LEU A 87 15.94 13.70 22.02
CA LEU A 87 14.82 14.63 22.07
C LEU A 87 15.21 15.93 22.78
N LYS A 88 15.83 15.84 23.97
CA LYS A 88 16.30 17.04 24.71
C LYS A 88 17.24 17.91 23.89
N LYS A 89 18.21 17.30 23.19
CA LYS A 89 19.13 18.06 22.31
C LYS A 89 18.39 18.81 21.21
N VAL A 90 17.34 18.20 20.65
CA VAL A 90 16.48 18.83 19.65
C VAL A 90 15.65 19.95 20.29
N GLU A 91 15.08 19.72 21.47
CA GLU A 91 14.32 20.73 22.23
C GLU A 91 15.18 21.94 22.58
N ASP A 92 16.40 21.72 23.08
CA ASP A 92 17.37 22.77 23.43
C ASP A 92 17.73 23.61 22.19
N TYR A 93 17.97 22.96 21.05
CA TYR A 93 18.25 23.66 19.79
C TYR A 93 17.12 24.62 19.37
N PHE A 94 15.86 24.23 19.57
CA PHE A 94 14.72 25.10 19.26
C PHE A 94 14.46 26.15 20.35
N ALA A 95 14.83 25.89 21.60
CA ALA A 95 14.68 26.82 22.71
C ALA A 95 15.63 28.03 22.63
N ASP A 96 16.86 27.83 22.12
CA ASP A 96 17.87 28.90 22.03
C ASP A 96 17.55 29.98 20.97
N GLY A 97 16.63 29.70 20.04
CA GLY A 97 16.30 30.59 18.92
C GLY A 97 15.11 31.53 19.16
N SER A 98 14.22 31.21 20.10
CA SER A 98 13.05 32.03 20.43
C SER A 98 13.04 32.27 21.93
N GLY A 99 13.20 33.52 22.37
CA GLY A 99 13.26 33.91 23.80
C GLY A 99 12.03 33.59 24.66
N GLU A 100 11.09 32.79 24.16
CA GLU A 100 10.00 32.18 24.90
C GLU A 100 10.22 30.67 24.96
N ARG A 101 10.27 30.09 26.17
CA ARG A 101 10.23 28.63 26.40
C ARG A 101 8.85 28.06 26.03
N LYS A 102 8.47 28.14 24.76
CA LYS A 102 7.32 27.40 24.24
C LYS A 102 7.79 25.98 23.97
N THR A 103 7.15 25.02 24.60
CA THR A 103 7.33 23.60 24.27
C THR A 103 6.86 23.38 22.84
N HIS A 104 7.78 23.46 21.88
CA HIS A 104 7.49 23.26 20.46
C HIS A 104 6.89 21.87 20.18
N PHE A 105 7.22 20.91 21.06
CA PHE A 105 6.70 19.55 21.03
C PHE A 105 5.45 19.45 21.90
N LYS A 106 4.34 19.11 21.26
CA LYS A 106 3.09 18.76 21.95
C LYS A 106 3.02 17.23 22.06
N PRO A 107 2.88 16.66 23.27
CA PRO A 107 2.69 15.22 23.39
C PRO A 107 1.40 14.82 22.69
N TYR A 108 1.49 13.83 21.80
CA TYR A 108 0.33 13.31 21.08
C TYR A 108 -0.31 12.18 21.89
N LEU A 109 -1.48 12.45 22.46
CA LEU A 109 -2.24 11.45 23.20
C LEU A 109 -3.08 10.61 22.25
N PHE A 110 -2.70 9.35 22.07
CA PHE A 110 -3.49 8.39 21.30
C PHE A 110 -4.76 8.01 22.06
N LYS A 111 -5.91 8.21 21.43
CA LYS A 111 -7.18 7.67 21.91
C LYS A 111 -7.23 6.17 21.62
N MET A 112 -6.71 5.37 22.55
CA MET A 112 -6.62 3.92 22.37
C MET A 112 -7.98 3.27 22.19
N GLU A 113 -9.04 3.80 22.81
CA GLU A 113 -10.42 3.35 22.65
C GLU A 113 -10.87 3.34 21.18
N GLU A 114 -10.53 4.38 20.42
CA GLU A 114 -10.84 4.49 18.99
C GLU A 114 -10.01 3.49 18.14
N LEU A 115 -8.87 3.01 18.66
CA LEU A 115 -7.94 2.12 17.97
C LEU A 115 -8.19 0.63 18.24
N GLU A 116 -8.92 0.28 19.29
CA GLU A 116 -9.17 -1.13 19.67
C GLU A 116 -9.83 -1.94 18.55
N GLY A 117 -10.77 -1.34 17.81
CA GLY A 117 -11.41 -1.98 16.66
C GLY A 117 -10.41 -2.37 15.56
N PHE A 118 -9.36 -1.58 15.36
CA PHE A 118 -8.29 -1.89 14.41
C PHE A 118 -7.25 -2.84 14.97
N LYS A 119 -7.06 -2.86 16.29
CA LYS A 119 -6.06 -3.71 16.96
C LYS A 119 -6.26 -5.19 16.64
N TYR A 120 -7.50 -5.68 16.67
CA TYR A 120 -7.81 -7.06 16.32
C TYR A 120 -7.52 -7.37 14.84
N ARG A 121 -7.84 -6.44 13.94
CA ARG A 121 -7.55 -6.61 12.51
C ARG A 121 -6.05 -6.59 12.21
N ALA A 122 -5.32 -5.69 12.86
CA ALA A 122 -3.87 -5.63 12.76
C ALA A 122 -3.27 -6.95 13.27
N LYS A 123 -3.75 -7.46 14.41
CA LYS A 123 -3.36 -8.77 14.91
C LYS A 123 -3.68 -9.88 13.92
N ASP A 124 -4.88 -9.95 13.34
CA ASP A 124 -5.21 -10.96 12.33
C ASP A 124 -4.27 -10.89 11.12
N ALA A 125 -3.91 -9.67 10.71
CA ALA A 125 -2.93 -9.47 9.63
C ALA A 125 -1.55 -10.02 10.02
N PHE A 126 -1.09 -9.76 11.25
CA PHE A 126 0.17 -10.28 11.75
C PHE A 126 0.17 -11.81 11.87
N HIS A 127 -0.93 -12.42 12.35
CA HIS A 127 -1.02 -13.87 12.46
C HIS A 127 -1.01 -14.56 11.08
N ALA A 128 -1.48 -13.88 10.03
CA ALA A 128 -1.38 -14.38 8.67
C ALA A 128 0.08 -14.39 8.14
N ILE A 129 0.97 -13.56 8.70
CA ILE A 129 2.38 -13.47 8.30
C ILE A 129 3.18 -14.50 9.10
N THR A 130 3.28 -15.71 8.56
CA THR A 130 4.12 -16.78 9.13
C THR A 130 5.47 -16.86 8.43
N LYS A 131 6.47 -17.49 9.06
CA LYS A 131 7.78 -17.77 8.43
C LYS A 131 7.64 -18.54 7.11
N ILE A 132 6.65 -19.43 7.04
CA ILE A 132 6.32 -20.20 5.84
C ILE A 132 5.83 -19.26 4.74
N ALA A 133 4.88 -18.38 5.06
CA ALA A 133 4.36 -17.38 4.14
C ALA A 133 5.44 -16.43 3.60
N VAL A 134 6.36 -15.99 4.46
CA VAL A 134 7.51 -15.15 4.07
C VAL A 134 8.43 -15.90 3.11
N ARG A 135 8.80 -17.14 3.45
CA ARG A 135 9.66 -17.98 2.59
C ARG A 135 9.03 -18.22 1.22
N GLU A 136 7.73 -18.50 1.18
CA GLU A 136 6.99 -18.72 -0.07
C GLU A 136 6.88 -17.45 -0.92
N ALA A 137 6.60 -16.31 -0.29
CA ALA A 137 6.60 -15.02 -0.97
C ALA A 137 7.98 -14.71 -1.58
N ARG A 138 9.05 -14.99 -0.82
CA ARG A 138 10.43 -14.80 -1.29
C ARG A 138 10.80 -15.74 -2.44
N LEU A 139 10.42 -17.02 -2.37
CA LEU A 139 10.61 -17.96 -3.48
C LEU A 139 9.87 -17.53 -4.74
N LYS A 140 8.64 -17.02 -4.59
CA LYS A 140 7.84 -16.50 -5.71
C LYS A 140 8.47 -15.26 -6.33
N GLU A 141 9.00 -14.35 -5.51
CA GLU A 141 9.75 -13.17 -5.94
C GLU A 141 10.98 -13.58 -6.76
N ILE A 142 11.85 -14.43 -6.19
CA ILE A 142 13.06 -14.95 -6.86
C ILE A 142 12.70 -15.64 -8.17
N LYS A 143 11.65 -16.48 -8.19
CA LYS A 143 11.17 -17.13 -9.41
C LYS A 143 10.78 -16.10 -10.48
N SER A 144 10.08 -15.04 -10.08
CA SER A 144 9.69 -13.98 -11.01
C SER A 144 10.89 -13.18 -11.51
N GLU A 145 11.89 -12.95 -10.66
CA GLU A 145 13.16 -12.34 -11.04
C GLU A 145 13.93 -13.20 -12.03
N LEU A 146 14.07 -14.51 -11.77
CA LEU A 146 14.72 -15.46 -12.67
C LEU A 146 14.06 -15.46 -14.06
N LEU A 147 12.73 -15.45 -14.12
CA LEU A 147 11.99 -15.40 -15.39
C LEU A 147 12.14 -14.06 -16.13
N ASN A 148 12.29 -12.95 -15.40
CA ASN A 148 12.39 -11.61 -15.97
C ASN A 148 13.83 -11.17 -16.24
N ALA A 149 14.82 -11.87 -15.68
CA ALA A 149 16.23 -11.56 -15.79
C ALA A 149 16.69 -11.66 -17.25
N LYS A 150 17.22 -10.55 -17.78
CA LYS A 150 17.73 -10.49 -19.16
C LYS A 150 18.95 -11.39 -19.36
N ASN A 151 19.79 -11.51 -18.33
CA ASN A 151 21.04 -12.26 -18.38
C ASN A 151 20.83 -13.78 -18.41
N LEU A 152 19.67 -14.27 -17.94
CA LEU A 152 19.35 -15.69 -17.89
C LEU A 152 18.63 -16.20 -19.14
N LYS A 153 18.22 -15.31 -20.04
CA LYS A 153 17.61 -15.69 -21.34
C LYS A 153 18.47 -16.65 -22.16
N PRO A 154 19.76 -16.39 -22.44
CA PRO A 154 20.59 -17.32 -23.21
C PRO A 154 20.70 -18.69 -22.53
N TYR A 155 20.85 -18.74 -21.20
CA TYR A 155 20.87 -20.01 -20.46
C TYR A 155 19.61 -20.84 -20.67
N PHE A 156 18.43 -20.21 -20.68
CA PHE A 156 17.16 -20.89 -20.90
C PHE A 156 16.88 -21.24 -22.37
N GLU A 157 17.51 -20.55 -23.32
CA GLU A 157 17.51 -20.94 -24.74
C GLU A 157 18.29 -22.24 -24.93
N ASP A 158 19.43 -22.37 -24.24
CA ASP A 158 20.25 -23.59 -24.24
C ASP A 158 19.60 -24.73 -23.41
N ASN A 159 18.83 -24.38 -22.37
CA ASN A 159 18.20 -25.34 -21.44
C ASN A 159 16.67 -25.16 -21.36
N PRO A 160 15.90 -25.57 -22.39
CA PRO A 160 14.45 -25.36 -22.43
C PRO A 160 13.69 -26.16 -21.37
N ARG A 161 14.25 -27.28 -20.90
CA ARG A 161 13.66 -28.10 -19.82
C ARG A 161 13.62 -27.36 -18.50
N ASP A 162 14.70 -26.64 -18.15
CA ASP A 162 14.80 -25.89 -16.90
C ASP A 162 13.78 -24.74 -16.85
N LEU A 163 13.60 -24.05 -17.98
CA LEU A 163 12.58 -23.03 -18.13
C LEU A 163 11.17 -23.62 -17.97
N GLN A 164 10.94 -24.82 -18.49
CA GLN A 164 9.66 -25.51 -18.37
C GLN A 164 9.40 -25.93 -16.91
N ILE A 165 10.38 -26.50 -16.21
CA ILE A 165 10.30 -26.83 -14.78
C ILE A 165 10.00 -25.57 -13.97
N LEU A 166 10.76 -24.50 -14.21
CA LEU A 166 10.57 -23.22 -13.52
C LEU A 166 9.18 -22.64 -13.78
N ARG A 167 8.63 -22.74 -14.99
CA ARG A 167 7.25 -22.28 -15.29
C ARG A 167 6.18 -23.12 -14.60
N HIS A 168 6.37 -24.43 -14.51
CA HIS A 168 5.36 -25.36 -13.99
C HIS A 168 5.44 -25.63 -12.49
N ASP A 169 6.50 -25.17 -11.82
CA ASP A 169 6.60 -25.25 -10.36
C ASP A 169 5.47 -24.44 -9.69
N LYS A 170 4.41 -25.13 -9.26
CA LYS A 170 3.27 -24.52 -8.59
C LYS A 170 3.52 -24.57 -7.09
N THR A 171 3.56 -23.42 -6.44
CA THR A 171 3.58 -23.32 -4.98
C THR A 171 2.33 -24.00 -4.42
N LEU A 172 2.49 -25.14 -3.73
CA LEU A 172 1.38 -25.95 -3.23
C LEU A 172 0.54 -25.24 -2.15
N HIS A 173 1.08 -24.20 -1.53
CA HIS A 173 0.45 -23.47 -0.45
C HIS A 173 0.47 -21.98 -0.82
N THR A 174 -0.60 -21.50 -1.46
CA THR A 174 -0.78 -20.07 -1.57
C THR A 174 -1.17 -19.57 -0.19
N VAL A 175 -0.35 -18.72 0.43
CA VAL A 175 -0.73 -17.95 1.61
C VAL A 175 -2.17 -17.47 1.44
N LYS A 176 -3.09 -17.98 2.26
CA LYS A 176 -4.51 -17.64 2.18
C LYS A 176 -4.64 -16.19 2.60
N LEU A 177 -4.57 -15.28 1.64
CA LEU A 177 -4.89 -13.88 1.86
C LEU A 177 -6.37 -13.82 2.25
N HIS A 178 -6.60 -13.53 3.52
CA HIS A 178 -7.94 -13.35 4.05
C HIS A 178 -8.61 -12.17 3.36
N SER A 179 -9.54 -12.44 2.43
CA SER A 179 -10.23 -11.39 1.67
C SER A 179 -10.93 -10.37 2.57
N HIS A 180 -11.39 -10.81 3.76
CA HIS A 180 -12.06 -9.95 4.73
C HIS A 180 -11.13 -8.92 5.40
N LEU A 181 -9.80 -9.12 5.36
CA LEU A 181 -8.86 -8.11 5.85
C LEU A 181 -8.77 -6.88 4.94
N LYS A 182 -9.13 -7.03 3.65
CA LYS A 182 -9.04 -5.95 2.65
C LYS A 182 -10.06 -4.84 2.86
N ASP A 183 -11.26 -5.20 3.31
CA ASP A 183 -12.37 -4.29 3.51
C ASP A 183 -12.52 -4.00 5.00
N VAL A 184 -12.55 -2.73 5.39
CA VAL A 184 -12.75 -2.29 6.77
C VAL A 184 -14.22 -1.94 6.96
N PRO A 185 -14.98 -2.68 7.79
CA PRO A 185 -16.37 -2.37 8.08
C PRO A 185 -16.54 -0.99 8.73
N ASP A 186 -17.63 -0.30 8.39
CA ASP A 186 -17.92 1.07 8.84
C ASP A 186 -18.02 1.21 10.37
N TYR A 187 -18.37 0.13 11.08
CA TYR A 187 -18.48 0.12 12.55
C TYR A 187 -17.12 0.08 13.27
N ILE A 188 -16.05 -0.33 12.56
CA ILE A 188 -14.69 -0.33 13.11
C ILE A 188 -14.06 1.07 12.99
N VAL A 189 -14.55 1.88 12.04
CA VAL A 189 -13.99 3.20 11.76
C VAL A 189 -14.52 4.23 12.78
N PRO A 190 -13.62 4.91 13.52
CA PRO A 190 -14.00 5.98 14.43
C PRO A 190 -14.77 7.09 13.73
N PRO A 191 -15.66 7.81 14.43
CA PRO A 191 -16.41 8.92 13.85
C PRO A 191 -15.49 10.01 13.29
N THR A 192 -14.32 10.21 13.92
CA THR A 192 -13.25 11.13 13.50
C THR A 192 -12.65 10.78 12.14
N LEU A 193 -12.60 9.50 11.79
CA LEU A 193 -11.97 9.01 10.55
C LEU A 193 -12.96 8.62 9.46
N LYS A 194 -14.27 8.65 9.75
CA LYS A 194 -15.32 8.22 8.81
C LYS A 194 -15.32 9.01 7.49
N GLY A 195 -15.05 10.31 7.56
CA GLY A 195 -14.91 11.17 6.37
C GLY A 195 -13.71 10.78 5.49
N ALA A 196 -12.58 10.44 6.09
CA ALA A 196 -11.39 9.99 5.36
C ALA A 196 -11.58 8.58 4.77
N ALA A 197 -12.21 7.66 5.53
CA ALA A 197 -12.48 6.29 5.09
C ALA A 197 -13.48 6.23 3.91
N ALA A 198 -14.52 7.07 3.93
CA ALA A 198 -15.47 7.20 2.83
C ALA A 198 -14.78 7.62 1.52
N ASN A 199 -13.86 8.59 1.60
CA ASN A 199 -13.07 9.06 0.45
C ASN A 199 -12.11 7.99 -0.09
N ALA A 200 -11.50 7.19 0.79
CA ALA A 200 -10.64 6.07 0.39
C ALA A 200 -11.42 4.97 -0.36
N ASN A 201 -12.63 4.66 0.10
CA ASN A 201 -13.52 3.69 -0.56
C ASN A 201 -14.07 4.22 -1.89
N ALA A 202 -14.33 5.53 -2.01
CA ALA A 202 -14.69 6.17 -3.27
C ALA A 202 -13.54 6.11 -4.30
N LYS A 203 -12.28 6.35 -3.89
CA LYS A 203 -11.09 6.19 -4.74
C LYS A 203 -10.88 4.72 -5.17
N LYS A 204 -11.12 3.74 -4.30
CA LYS A 204 -11.03 2.30 -4.63
C LYS A 204 -12.08 1.83 -5.65
N LYS A 205 -13.26 2.46 -5.70
CA LYS A 205 -14.31 2.15 -6.69
C LYS A 205 -13.95 2.59 -8.12
N ASN A 206 -12.83 3.28 -8.34
CA ASN A 206 -12.45 3.73 -9.67
C ASN A 206 -10.93 3.60 -9.92
N PRO A 207 -10.43 2.38 -10.16
CA PRO A 207 -9.63 2.19 -11.38
C PRO A 207 -9.64 0.72 -11.86
N LYS A 208 -10.36 0.40 -12.95
CA LYS A 208 -10.11 -0.70 -13.93
C LYS A 208 -11.39 -1.12 -14.68
N ASN A 209 -12.07 -0.18 -15.34
CA ASN A 209 -12.97 -0.53 -16.44
C ASN A 209 -12.86 0.44 -17.62
N LYS A 210 -11.64 0.55 -18.16
CA LYS A 210 -11.41 1.00 -19.54
C LYS A 210 -10.37 0.06 -20.17
N LYS A 211 -10.73 -1.22 -20.30
CA LYS A 211 -10.08 -2.07 -21.30
C LYS A 211 -10.66 -1.67 -22.66
N LYS A 212 -9.76 -1.24 -23.55
CA LYS A 212 -9.99 -1.07 -24.97
C LYS A 212 -10.46 -2.41 -25.56
N GLU A 213 -11.71 -2.47 -26.00
CA GLU A 213 -12.12 -3.42 -27.02
C GLU A 213 -12.11 -2.70 -28.37
N GLY A 214 -11.45 -3.35 -29.32
CA GLY A 214 -11.33 -2.87 -30.69
C GLY A 214 -12.65 -2.90 -31.42
N LYS A 215 -12.64 -2.14 -32.52
CA LYS A 215 -13.58 -2.11 -33.65
C LYS A 215 -14.48 -3.37 -33.75
N GLY A 216 -15.78 -3.17 -33.53
CA GLY A 216 -16.83 -4.16 -33.78
C GLY A 216 -18.21 -3.49 -33.80
N SER A 217 -18.68 -3.19 -35.00
CA SER A 217 -20.05 -2.85 -35.43
C SER A 217 -21.17 -2.75 -34.37
N ILE A 218 -21.75 -1.55 -34.29
CA ILE A 218 -23.09 -1.30 -33.72
C ILE A 218 -24.11 -2.14 -34.51
N LYS A 219 -24.75 -3.12 -33.84
CA LYS A 219 -26.00 -3.72 -34.32
C LYS A 219 -27.03 -3.69 -33.19
N GLN A 220 -27.99 -2.78 -33.36
CA GLN A 220 -29.28 -2.76 -32.65
C GLN A 220 -30.01 -4.10 -32.85
N ARG A 221 -30.61 -4.64 -31.78
CA ARG A 221 -31.87 -5.44 -31.80
C ARG A 221 -32.29 -5.71 -30.35
N LYS A 222 -33.21 -4.88 -29.83
CA LYS A 222 -34.66 -5.11 -29.73
C LYS A 222 -35.05 -6.09 -28.60
N ASN A 223 -35.66 -5.51 -27.58
CA ASN A 223 -36.40 -6.13 -26.48
C ASN A 223 -37.16 -7.39 -26.93
N LYS A 224 -36.88 -8.53 -26.29
CA LYS A 224 -37.71 -9.72 -26.38
C LYS A 224 -38.52 -9.83 -25.10
N LYS A 225 -39.83 -9.66 -25.27
CA LYS A 225 -40.91 -9.76 -24.29
C LYS A 225 -41.00 -11.17 -23.73
N ASP A 226 -41.53 -11.27 -22.50
CA ASP A 226 -41.75 -12.49 -21.72
C ASP A 226 -42.31 -13.67 -22.54
N PRO A 227 -41.69 -14.86 -22.48
CA PRO A 227 -42.06 -16.05 -23.26
C PRO A 227 -43.32 -16.79 -22.75
N LEU A 228 -44.12 -16.20 -21.86
CA LEU A 228 -45.28 -16.85 -21.23
C LEU A 228 -46.65 -16.30 -21.68
N LYS A 229 -46.70 -15.45 -22.72
CA LYS A 229 -47.95 -14.83 -23.22
C LYS A 229 -48.32 -15.14 -24.67
N SER A 230 -47.72 -16.14 -25.31
CA SER A 230 -48.05 -16.52 -26.70
C SER A 230 -48.28 -18.02 -26.89
N PHE A 231 -48.99 -18.66 -25.97
CA PHE A 231 -49.62 -19.96 -26.24
C PHE A 231 -51.13 -19.76 -26.37
N GLN A 232 -51.61 -19.67 -27.60
CA GLN A 232 -53.01 -19.88 -27.95
C GLN A 232 -53.10 -21.29 -28.55
N PHE A 233 -53.84 -22.17 -27.89
CA PHE A 233 -54.11 -23.54 -28.30
C PHE A 233 -55.31 -23.53 -29.26
N ALA A 234 -55.06 -23.71 -30.56
CA ALA A 234 -56.09 -23.86 -31.58
C ALA A 234 -56.26 -25.35 -31.89
N GLY A 235 -57.23 -25.99 -31.23
CA GLY A 235 -57.46 -27.43 -31.38
C GLY A 235 -58.67 -27.91 -30.59
N LEU A 236 -59.83 -27.27 -30.75
CA LEU A 236 -61.12 -27.81 -30.27
C LEU A 236 -62.35 -27.13 -30.92
N THR A 237 -62.27 -26.74 -32.20
CA THR A 237 -63.40 -26.18 -32.96
C THR A 237 -63.82 -27.04 -34.16
N GLU A 238 -63.51 -28.34 -34.15
CA GLU A 238 -63.87 -29.26 -35.24
C GLU A 238 -64.86 -30.37 -34.84
N LEU A 239 -65.59 -30.22 -33.73
CA LEU A 239 -66.60 -31.21 -33.32
C LEU A 239 -68.03 -30.70 -33.07
N GLU A 240 -68.37 -29.45 -33.43
CA GLU A 240 -69.76 -28.95 -33.33
C GLU A 240 -70.37 -28.55 -34.68
N GLY A 241 -69.98 -29.25 -35.75
CA GLY A 241 -70.48 -29.04 -37.11
C GLY A 241 -71.04 -30.30 -37.78
N ARG A 242 -71.71 -31.20 -37.06
CA ARG A 242 -72.46 -32.33 -37.66
C ARG A 242 -73.71 -32.71 -36.85
N LYS A 243 -74.87 -32.65 -37.54
CA LYS A 243 -76.29 -32.92 -37.15
C LYS A 243 -77.05 -31.64 -36.79
N LYS A 244 -78.14 -31.19 -37.45
CA LYS A 244 -79.19 -31.87 -38.25
C LYS A 244 -79.69 -33.15 -37.56
N HIS A 245 -80.43 -33.01 -36.48
CA HIS A 245 -81.87 -32.75 -36.48
C HIS A 245 -82.23 -31.86 -35.30
#